data_AF-A0AAW3FD59-F1
#
_entry.id   AF-A0AAW3FD59-F1
#
_cell.length_a   1.000
_cell.length_b   1.000
_cell.length_c   1.000
_cell.angle_alpha   90.00
_cell.angle_beta   90.00
_cell.angle_gamma   90.00
#
_symmetry.space_group_name_H-M   'P 1'
#
loop_
_entity.id
_entity.type
_entity.pdbx_description
1 polymer ?
#
loop_
_entity_poly.entity_id
_entity_poly.type
_entity_poly.pdbx_seq_one_letter_code
_entity_poly.pdbx_strand_id
1 'polypeptide(L)' 'MDDARAALVREKVARLRHELAELGLETSFVYRSPGSAKAPVGVLLIGETPGDVEEARNA' A
#
# COMPACT_ATOMS: atom_id res chain seq x y z
N MET A 1 10.50 -3.74 13.77
CA MET A 1 10.42 -4.63 12.59
C MET A 1 11.84 -4.72 12.08
N ASP A 2 12.39 -5.92 11.89
CA ASP A 2 13.70 -6.01 11.25
C ASP A 2 13.57 -5.58 9.77
N ASP A 3 14.63 -4.96 9.23
CA ASP A 3 14.61 -4.39 7.88
C ASP A 3 14.36 -5.46 6.80
N ALA A 4 14.76 -6.72 7.05
CA ALA A 4 14.54 -7.82 6.12
C ALA A 4 13.05 -8.21 6.02
N ARG A 5 12.32 -8.21 7.14
CA ARG A 5 10.88 -8.43 7.16
C ARG A 5 10.15 -7.30 6.44
N ALA A 6 10.59 -6.05 6.60
CA ALA A 6 10.02 -4.92 5.87
C ALA A 6 10.24 -5.01 4.36
N ALA A 7 11.45 -5.40 3.95
CA ALA A 7 11.77 -5.65 2.55
C ALA A 7 10.91 -6.77 1.96
N LEU A 8 10.74 -7.89 2.68
CA LEU A 8 9.93 -9.02 2.22
C LEU A 8 8.45 -8.65 2.03
N VAL A 9 7.87 -7.86 2.95
CA VAL A 9 6.47 -7.39 2.79
C VAL A 9 6.36 -6.46 1.58
N ARG A 10 7.32 -5.55 1.38
CA ARG A 10 7.35 -4.67 0.19
C ARG A 10 7.41 -5.46 -1.11
N GLU A 11 8.23 -6.49 -1.19
CA GLU A 11 8.33 -7.34 -2.37
C GLU A 11 6.99 -8.05 -2.67
N LYS A 12 6.36 -8.64 -1.64
CA LYS A 12 5.06 -9.30 -1.79
C LYS A 12 3.96 -8.35 -2.25
N VAL A 13 3.92 -7.15 -1.68
CA VAL A 13 2.96 -6.11 -2.10
C VAL A 13 3.24 -5.65 -3.54
N ALA A 14 4.50 -5.47 -3.92
CA ALA A 14 4.86 -5.09 -5.29
C ALA A 14 4.36 -6.12 -6.31
N ARG A 15 4.51 -7.42 -6.01
CA ARG A 15 3.99 -8.50 -6.85
C ARG A 15 2.47 -8.47 -6.96
N LEU A 16 1.77 -8.34 -5.84
CA LEU A 16 0.30 -8.23 -5.84
C LEU A 16 -0.18 -7.02 -6.65
N ARG A 17 0.48 -5.87 -6.54
CA ARG A 17 0.15 -4.68 -7.32
C ARG A 17 0.35 -4.89 -8.82
N HIS A 18 1.37 -5.65 -9.21
CA HIS A 18 1.58 -6.02 -10.61
C HIS A 18 0.45 -6.91 -11.13
N GLU A 19 0.09 -7.96 -10.39
CA GLU A 19 -1.03 -8.85 -10.73
C GLU A 19 -2.36 -8.08 -10.85
N LEU A 20 -2.62 -7.13 -9.94
CA LEU A 20 -3.81 -6.26 -10.02
C LEU A 20 -3.78 -5.34 -11.25
N ALA A 21 -2.61 -4.81 -11.61
CA ALA A 21 -2.45 -3.98 -12.80
C ALA A 21 -2.70 -4.79 -14.09
N GLU A 22 -2.30 -6.06 -14.14
CA GLU A 22 -2.61 -6.96 -15.27
C GLU A 22 -4.13 -7.21 -15.43
N LEU A 23 -4.89 -7.10 -14.33
CA LEU A 23 -6.36 -7.15 -14.33
C LEU A 23 -7.01 -5.78 -14.64
N GLY A 24 -6.22 -4.74 -14.91
CA GLY A 24 -6.70 -3.38 -15.20
C GLY A 24 -7.10 -2.58 -13.96
N LEU A 25 -6.64 -2.97 -12.76
CA LEU A 25 -6.92 -2.28 -11.52
C LEU A 25 -5.75 -1.39 -11.10
N GLU A 26 -6.03 -0.11 -10.91
CA GLU A 26 -5.10 0.84 -10.30
C GLU A 26 -4.95 0.58 -8.80
N THR A 27 -3.76 0.85 -8.26
CA THR A 27 -3.49 0.64 -6.84
C THR A 27 -2.61 1.71 -6.23
N SER A 28 -2.96 2.12 -5.02
CA SER A 28 -2.15 2.99 -4.16
C SER A 28 -1.71 2.24 -2.91
N PHE A 29 -0.45 2.38 -2.52
CA PHE A 29 0.09 1.67 -1.36
C PHE A 29 0.90 2.60 -0.47
N VAL A 30 0.58 2.58 0.83
CA VAL A 30 1.24 3.42 1.82
C VAL A 30 1.59 2.63 3.08
N TYR A 31 2.71 3.00 3.69
CA TYR A 31 3.03 2.60 5.07
C TYR A 31 2.80 3.77 6.00
N ARG A 32 2.18 3.47 7.15
CA ARG A 32 2.08 4.42 8.25
C ARG A 32 2.69 3.86 9.52
N SER A 33 3.10 4.77 10.39
CA SER A 33 3.52 4.47 11.76
C SER A 33 2.47 3.62 12.47
N PRO A 34 2.85 2.73 13.40
CA PRO A 34 1.93 1.80 14.05
C PRO A 34 0.71 2.47 14.70
N GLY A 35 0.86 3.68 15.24
CA GLY A 35 -0.17 4.30 16.08
C GLY A 35 -0.48 3.39 17.27
N SER A 36 -1.71 2.89 17.35
CA SER A 36 -2.15 1.88 18.34
C SER A 36 -1.86 0.43 17.95
N ALA A 37 -1.38 0.17 16.72
CA ALA A 37 -1.04 -1.17 16.27
C ALA A 37 0.29 -1.67 16.83
N LYS A 38 0.50 -2.99 16.81
CA LYS A 38 1.72 -3.64 17.31
C LYS A 38 2.94 -3.49 16.38
N ALA A 39 2.74 -2.99 15.16
CA ALA A 39 3.76 -2.85 14.12
C ALA A 39 3.30 -1.82 13.06
N PRO A 40 4.21 -1.34 12.18
CA PRO A 40 3.83 -0.46 11.07
C PRO A 40 2.71 -1.07 10.24
N VAL A 41 1.78 -0.22 9.77
CA VAL A 41 0.59 -0.65 9.05
C VAL A 41 0.78 -0.32 7.57
N GLY A 42 0.74 -1.34 6.71
CA GLY A 42 0.64 -1.18 5.27
C GLY A 42 -0.84 -1.12 4.86
N VAL A 43 -1.20 -0.17 4.00
CA VAL A 43 -2.54 -0.03 3.42
C VAL A 43 -2.41 -0.10 1.91
N LEU A 44 -3.08 -1.07 1.29
CA LEU A 44 -3.23 -1.18 -0.15
C LEU A 44 -4.67 -0.81 -0.51
N LEU A 45 -4.82 0.23 -1.32
CA LEU A 45 -6.07 0.66 -1.92
C LEU A 45 -6.12 0.12 -3.34
N ILE A 46 -7.28 -0.41 -3.74
CA ILE A 46 -7.52 -1.02 -5.05
C ILE A 46 -8.65 -0.23 -5.71
N GLY A 47 -8.42 0.20 -6.95
CA GLY A 47 -9.32 1.09 -7.68
C GLY A 47 -9.06 2.58 -7.43
N GLU A 48 -8.10 2.94 -6.57
CA GLU A 48 -7.70 4.32 -6.31
C GLU A 48 -6.21 4.51 -6.62
N THR A 49 -5.92 5.54 -7.40
CA THR A 49 -4.56 6.04 -7.64
C THR A 49 -4.11 6.92 -6.48
N PRO A 50 -2.80 7.23 -6.37
CA PRO A 50 -2.32 8.23 -5.40
C PRO A 50 -3.02 9.59 -5.54
N GLY A 51 -3.39 10.00 -6.77
CA GLY A 51 -4.09 11.26 -7.02
C GLY A 51 -5.51 11.26 -6.46
N ASP A 52 -6.27 10.17 -6.67
CA ASP A 52 -7.63 10.02 -6.13
C ASP A 52 -7.63 10.12 -4.59
N VAL A 53 -6.62 9.53 -3.95
CA VAL A 53 -6.43 9.57 -2.50
C VAL A 53 -6.06 10.97 -2.00
N GLU A 54 -5.32 11.75 -2.78
CA GLU A 54 -5.04 13.15 -2.45
C GLU A 54 -6.28 14.02 -2.62
N GLU A 55 -7.05 13.81 -3.68
CA GLU A 55 -8.32 14.52 -3.92
C GLU A 55 -9.34 14.23 -2.81
N ALA A 56 -9.56 12.96 -2.47
CA ALA A 56 -10.50 12.54 -1.43
C ALA A 56 -10.15 13.09 -0.02
N ARG A 57 -8.88 13.40 0.23
CA ARG A 57 -8.43 13.98 1.51
C ARG A 57 -8.69 15.48 1.60
N ASN A 58 -8.75 16.15 0.46
CA ASN A 58 -8.92 17.60 0.36
C ASN A 58 -10.38 18.02 0.15
N ALA A 59 -11.29 17.07 -0.04
CA ALA A 59 -12.74 17.25 -0.07
C ALA A 59 -13.33 17.38 1.34
#